data_AF-A0A933P4N5-F1
#
_entry.id   AF-A0A933P4N5-F1
#
_cell.length_a   1.000
_cell.length_b   1.000
_cell.length_c   1.000
_cell.angle_alpha   90.00
_cell.angle_beta   90.00
_cell.angle_gamma   90.00
#
_symmetry.space_group_name_H-M   'P 1'
#
loop_
_entity.id
_entity.type
_entity.pdbx_description
1 polymer ?
#
loop_
_entity_poly.entity_id
_entity_poly.type
_entity_poly.pdbx_seq_one_letter_code
_entity_poly.pdbx_strand_id
1 'polypeptide(L)'
;MSSSSPDDLAIAFRSVNRRLREATGDSHPEVTAAAHAELRGLLEQAGRLLGTAGDPTAIADAISATRPDHWDTAVLDELRRIALETGRLLRHIATLAGSD
;
A
#
# COMPACT_ATOMS: atom_id res chain seq x y z
N MET A 1 20.42 -6.11 0.95
CA MET A 1 18.96 -6.26 0.73
C MET A 1 18.65 -5.60 -0.59
N SER A 2 18.03 -6.32 -1.54
CA SER A 2 17.70 -5.74 -2.85
C SER A 2 16.67 -4.63 -2.65
N SER A 3 17.01 -3.39 -2.96
CA SER A 3 16.04 -2.29 -2.94
C SER A 3 14.98 -2.57 -4.00
N SER A 4 13.69 -2.62 -3.62
CA SER A 4 12.60 -2.78 -4.59
C SER A 4 12.71 -1.73 -5.68
N SER A 5 12.63 -2.18 -6.94
CA SER A 5 12.56 -1.30 -8.10
C SER A 5 11.22 -0.55 -8.10
N PRO A 6 11.09 0.58 -8.82
CA PRO A 6 9.80 1.23 -9.01
C PRO A 6 8.72 0.27 -9.55
N ASP A 7 9.09 -0.64 -10.46
CA ASP A 7 8.16 -1.64 -11.00
C ASP A 7 7.67 -2.61 -9.93
N ASP A 8 8.56 -3.07 -9.03
CA ASP A 8 8.17 -3.90 -7.88
C ASP A 8 7.19 -3.16 -6.97
N LEU A 9 7.38 -1.85 -6.76
CA LEU A 9 6.48 -1.01 -5.96
C LEU A 9 5.11 -0.87 -6.66
N ALA A 10 5.08 -0.63 -7.97
CA ALA A 10 3.83 -0.57 -8.71
C ALA A 10 3.04 -1.88 -8.60
N ILE A 11 3.72 -3.03 -8.73
CA ILE A 11 3.11 -4.35 -8.52
C ILE A 11 2.57 -4.50 -7.09
N ALA A 12 3.35 -4.07 -6.09
CA ALA A 12 2.94 -4.14 -4.69
C ALA A 12 1.64 -3.35 -4.45
N PHE A 13 1.57 -2.10 -4.93
CA PHE A 13 0.36 -1.27 -4.79
C PHE A 13 -0.84 -1.84 -5.56
N ARG A 14 -0.67 -2.34 -6.79
CA ARG A 14 -1.77 -3.02 -7.54
C ARG A 14 -2.35 -4.20 -6.75
N SER A 15 -1.52 -4.88 -5.96
CA SER A 15 -1.97 -6.04 -5.17
C SER A 15 -2.81 -5.68 -3.95
N VAL A 16 -2.78 -4.43 -3.46
CA VAL A 16 -3.39 -4.02 -2.19
C VAL A 16 -4.89 -4.30 -2.17
N ASN A 17 -5.63 -3.87 -3.20
CA ASN A 17 -7.09 -4.05 -3.25
C ASN A 17 -7.50 -5.53 -3.21
N ARG A 18 -6.77 -6.40 -3.90
CA ARG A 18 -7.01 -7.85 -3.85
C ARG A 18 -6.73 -8.40 -2.45
N ARG A 19 -5.55 -8.08 -1.90
CA ARG A 19 -5.10 -8.57 -0.59
C ARG A 19 -5.96 -8.07 0.55
N LEU A 20 -6.50 -6.85 0.45
CA LEU A 20 -7.43 -6.32 1.44
C LEU A 20 -8.74 -7.11 1.43
N ARG A 21 -9.31 -7.39 0.26
CA ARG A 21 -10.50 -8.25 0.16
C ARG A 21 -10.26 -9.64 0.75
N GLU A 22 -9.10 -10.24 0.45
CA GLU A 22 -8.68 -11.53 1.01
C GLU A 22 -8.49 -11.48 2.53
N ALA A 23 -7.94 -10.38 3.05
CA ALA A 23 -7.69 -10.20 4.48
C ALA A 23 -8.96 -9.93 5.28
N THR A 24 -9.93 -9.20 4.72
CA THR A 24 -11.16 -8.84 5.43
C THR A 24 -12.13 -10.01 5.52
N GLY A 25 -12.25 -10.88 4.50
CA GLY A 25 -13.12 -12.07 4.57
C GLY A 25 -14.54 -11.75 5.10
N ASP A 26 -15.02 -12.57 6.05
CA ASP A 26 -16.31 -12.39 6.76
C ASP A 26 -16.17 -11.62 8.10
N SER A 27 -15.09 -10.87 8.30
CA SER A 27 -14.80 -10.26 9.60
C SER A 27 -15.76 -9.15 10.02
N HIS A 28 -15.93 -8.99 11.33
CA HIS A 28 -16.68 -7.88 11.91
C HIS A 28 -15.95 -6.55 11.69
N PRO A 29 -16.59 -5.54 11.04
CA PRO A 29 -15.97 -4.26 10.73
C PRO A 29 -15.37 -3.52 11.93
N GLU A 30 -15.92 -3.72 13.12
CA GLU A 30 -15.47 -3.06 14.35
C GLU A 30 -14.06 -3.49 14.78
N VAL A 31 -13.71 -4.76 14.57
CA VAL A 31 -12.41 -5.33 14.98
C VAL A 31 -11.29 -4.82 14.08
N THR A 32 -11.59 -4.55 12.80
CA THR A 32 -10.58 -4.17 11.80
C THR A 32 -10.58 -2.66 11.47
N ALA A 33 -11.51 -1.87 12.04
CA ALA A 33 -11.70 -0.46 11.71
C ALA A 33 -10.43 0.40 11.87
N ALA A 34 -9.70 0.23 12.97
CA ALA A 34 -8.46 0.98 13.23
C ALA A 34 -7.38 0.67 12.18
N ALA A 35 -7.18 -0.61 11.85
CA ALA A 35 -6.20 -1.04 10.86
C ALA A 35 -6.59 -0.57 9.44
N HIS A 36 -7.87 -0.50 9.10
CA HIS A 36 -8.34 0.08 7.83
C HIS A 36 -8.10 1.59 7.76
N ALA A 37 -8.28 2.32 8.86
CA ALA A 37 -7.99 3.75 8.91
C ALA A 37 -6.49 4.03 8.73
N GLU A 38 -5.63 3.23 9.36
CA GLU A 38 -4.17 3.32 9.19
C GLU A 38 -3.74 3.01 7.76
N LEU A 39 -4.29 1.95 7.15
CA LEU A 39 -4.05 1.61 5.75
C LEU A 39 -4.44 2.77 4.82
N ARG A 40 -5.59 3.40 5.05
CA ARG A 40 -6.00 4.58 4.27
C ARG A 40 -5.02 5.74 4.41
N GLY A 41 -4.55 6.02 5.63
CA GLY A 41 -3.56 7.07 5.88
C GLY A 41 -2.24 6.86 5.11
N LEU A 42 -1.76 5.62 5.05
CA LEU A 42 -0.57 5.26 4.26
C LEU A 42 -0.79 5.46 2.76
N LEU A 43 -1.95 5.06 2.23
CA LEU A 43 -2.27 5.24 0.81
C LEU A 43 -2.41 6.73 0.46
N GLU A 44 -3.05 7.52 1.31
CA GLU A 44 -3.11 8.98 1.14
C GLU A 44 -1.71 9.62 1.18
N GLN A 45 -0.82 9.13 2.04
CA GLN A 45 0.57 9.60 2.08
C GLN A 45 1.29 9.30 0.76
N ALA A 46 1.19 8.07 0.26
CA ALA A 46 1.77 7.70 -1.04
C ALA A 46 1.17 8.52 -2.20
N GLY A 47 -0.15 8.73 -2.19
CA GLY A 47 -0.83 9.59 -3.17
C GLY A 47 -0.25 11.01 -3.17
N ARG A 48 -0.06 11.62 -1.99
CA ARG A 48 0.55 12.95 -1.86
C ARG A 48 1.98 13.02 -2.39
N LEU A 49 2.80 11.99 -2.15
CA LEU A 49 4.18 11.93 -2.67
C LEU A 49 4.22 11.93 -4.20
N LEU A 50 3.23 11.31 -4.84
CA LEU A 50 3.14 11.15 -6.29
C LEU A 50 2.23 12.19 -6.97
N GLY A 51 1.60 13.09 -6.20
CA GLY A 51 0.62 14.05 -6.72
C GLY A 51 -0.65 13.40 -7.29
N THR A 52 -1.06 12.26 -6.75
CA THR A 52 -2.24 11.48 -7.18
C THR A 52 -3.19 11.19 -6.01
N ALA A 53 -4.32 10.54 -6.28
CA ALA A 53 -5.25 10.09 -5.26
C ALA A 53 -4.64 9.00 -4.37
N GLY A 54 -5.10 8.91 -3.12
CA GLY A 54 -4.74 7.84 -2.17
C GLY A 54 -5.38 6.49 -2.49
N ASP A 55 -5.43 6.11 -3.76
CA ASP A 55 -5.96 4.85 -4.26
C ASP A 55 -4.81 3.95 -4.76
N PRO A 56 -4.77 2.65 -4.43
CA PRO A 56 -3.66 1.78 -4.81
C PRO A 56 -3.42 1.66 -6.32
N THR A 57 -4.48 1.70 -7.14
CA THR A 57 -4.34 1.65 -8.60
C THR A 57 -3.76 2.96 -9.11
N ALA A 58 -4.30 4.10 -8.67
CA ALA A 58 -3.81 5.42 -9.05
C ALA A 58 -2.33 5.65 -8.66
N ILE A 59 -1.92 5.17 -7.49
CA ILE A 59 -0.53 5.17 -7.02
C ILE A 59 0.34 4.32 -7.94
N ALA A 60 -0.08 3.07 -8.23
CA ALA A 60 0.70 2.18 -9.09
C ALA A 60 0.86 2.73 -10.51
N ASP A 61 -0.18 3.35 -11.06
CA ASP A 61 -0.13 3.94 -12.39
C ASP A 61 0.77 5.17 -12.44
N ALA A 62 0.76 6.01 -11.38
CA ALA A 62 1.70 7.12 -11.25
C ALA A 62 3.17 6.64 -11.16
N ILE A 63 3.43 5.55 -10.43
CA ILE A 63 4.76 4.92 -10.37
C ILE A 63 5.17 4.43 -11.76
N SER A 64 4.31 3.67 -12.45
CA SER A 64 4.60 3.15 -13.79
C SER A 64 4.76 4.25 -14.86
N ALA A 65 4.13 5.41 -14.68
CA ALA A 65 4.24 6.55 -15.60
C ALA A 65 5.49 7.40 -15.35
N THR A 66 6.16 7.26 -14.20
CA THR A 66 7.34 8.05 -13.85
C THR A 66 8.58 7.47 -14.54
N ARG A 67 9.28 8.32 -15.32
CA ARG A 67 10.49 7.88 -16.01
C ARG A 67 11.62 7.55 -15.02
N PRO A 68 12.48 6.57 -15.31
CA PRO A 68 13.55 6.14 -14.40
C PRO A 68 14.47 7.27 -13.93
N ASP A 69 14.76 8.23 -14.80
CA ASP A 69 15.63 9.40 -14.56
C ASP A 69 14.96 10.53 -13.77
N HIS A 70 13.64 10.47 -13.58
CA HIS A 70 12.87 11.48 -12.85
C HIS A 70 12.61 11.09 -11.39
N TRP A 71 13.08 9.93 -10.94
CA TRP A 71 12.89 9.49 -9.56
C TRP A 71 13.81 10.22 -8.59
N ASP A 72 13.19 10.87 -7.61
CA ASP A 72 13.87 11.30 -6.40
C ASP A 72 14.10 10.09 -5.47
N THR A 73 15.32 9.97 -4.94
CA THR A 73 15.70 8.82 -4.10
C THR A 73 14.96 8.82 -2.75
N ALA A 74 14.74 9.99 -2.14
CA ALA A 74 14.01 10.08 -0.89
C ALA A 74 12.52 9.73 -1.08
N VAL A 75 11.94 10.11 -2.21
CA VAL A 75 10.58 9.68 -2.58
C VAL A 75 10.51 8.16 -2.75
N LEU A 76 11.48 7.55 -3.43
CA LEU A 76 11.53 6.09 -3.59
C LEU A 76 11.69 5.36 -2.26
N ASP A 77 12.54 5.85 -1.37
CA ASP A 77 12.74 5.25 -0.05
C ASP A 77 11.48 5.33 0.81
N GLU A 78 10.77 6.44 0.75
CA GLU A 78 9.52 6.60 1.46
C GLU A 78 8.40 5.70 0.88
N LEU A 79 8.31 5.58 -0.45
CA LEU A 79 7.37 4.64 -1.08
C LEU A 79 7.68 3.19 -0.72
N ARG A 80 8.95 2.81 -0.59
CA ARG A 80 9.36 1.47 -0.10
C ARG A 80 8.90 1.25 1.33
N ARG A 81 9.11 2.22 2.21
CA ARG A 81 8.65 2.16 3.61
C ARG A 81 7.13 1.98 3.67
N ILE A 82 6.38 2.80 2.93
CA ILE A 82 4.92 2.73 2.87
C ILE A 82 4.45 1.37 2.33
N ALA A 83 5.07 0.83 1.28
CA ALA A 83 4.70 -0.47 0.72
C ALA A 83 4.93 -1.62 1.72
N LEU A 84 6.02 -1.58 2.49
CA LEU A 84 6.31 -2.56 3.53
C LEU A 84 5.30 -2.50 4.68
N GLU A 85 4.97 -1.29 5.15
CA GLU A 85 3.98 -1.07 6.20
C GLU A 85 2.58 -1.48 5.76
N THR A 86 2.19 -1.13 4.52
CA THR A 86 0.95 -1.59 3.89
C THR A 86 0.88 -3.11 3.89
N GLY A 87 1.96 -3.80 3.48
CA GLY A 87 2.03 -5.25 3.51
C GLY A 87 1.91 -5.84 4.92
N ARG A 88 2.48 -5.17 5.94
CA ARG A 88 2.36 -5.55 7.35
C ARG A 88 0.92 -5.39 7.85
N LEU A 89 0.27 -4.27 7.57
CA LEU A 89 -1.11 -4.01 7.97
C LEU A 89 -2.08 -4.99 7.32
N LEU A 90 -1.91 -5.32 6.05
CA LEU A 90 -2.74 -6.33 5.39
C LEU A 90 -2.66 -7.71 6.07
N ARG A 91 -1.46 -8.12 6.51
CA ARG A 91 -1.30 -9.35 7.31
C ARG A 91 -1.96 -9.22 8.68
N HIS A 92 -1.84 -8.06 9.32
CA HIS A 92 -2.47 -7.80 10.61
C HIS A 92 -4.01 -7.86 10.52
N ILE A 93 -4.60 -7.22 9.50
CA ILE A 93 -6.04 -7.30 9.22
C ILE A 93 -6.48 -8.76 9.06
N ALA A 94 -5.73 -9.56 8.30
CA ALA A 94 -6.04 -10.98 8.13
C ALA A 94 -6.00 -11.77 9.45
N THR A 95 -5.05 -11.46 10.35
CA THR A 95 -4.99 -12.06 11.68
C THR A 95 -6.20 -11.66 12.54
N LEU A 96 -6.57 -10.39 12.54
CA LEU A 96 -7.74 -9.90 13.27
C LEU A 96 -9.03 -10.53 12.74
N ALA A 97 -9.14 -10.69 11.42
CA ALA A 97 -10.29 -11.27 10.74
C ALA A 97 -10.45 -12.78 10.97
N GLY A 98 -9.35 -13.51 11.18
CA GLY A 98 -9.35 -14.96 11.42
C GLY A 98 -9.25 -15.35 12.90
N SER A 99 -9.25 -14.38 13.82
CA SER A 99 -9.26 -14.65 15.27
C SER A 99 -10.71 -14.81 15.75
N ASP A 100 -11.26 -16.00 15.57
CA ASP A 100 -12.49 -16.50 16.24
C ASP A 100 -12.10 -17.39 17.45
#